data_AF-A0A9W5R9X4-F1
#
_entry.id   AF-A0A9W5R9X4-F1
#
_cell.length_a   1.000
_cell.length_b   1.000
_cell.length_c   1.000
_cell.angle_alpha   90.00
_cell.angle_beta   90.00
_cell.angle_gamma   90.00
#
_symmetry.space_group_name_H-M   'P 1'
#
loop_
_entity.id
_entity.type
_entity.pdbx_description
1 polymer ?
#
loop_
_entity_poly.entity_id
_entity_poly.type
_entity_poly.pdbx_seq_one_letter_code
_entity_poly.pdbx_strand_id
1 'polypeptide(L)'
;MGIFKNTILFVLCLVILSGCFTREGTIVGGKVHGSSDSVSGSISGDYRKFTGSATQDRIVKKGENWIFSFDDKTKQGTIIAYVVDSNDNTILEFNSGEGEKNIKVPKDDTYKVKIKTEEHGGEFRISWKKEK
;
A
#
# COMPACT_ATOMS: atom_id res chain seq x y z
N MET A 1 47.20 -21.24 -9.25
CA MET A 1 46.20 -21.18 -8.18
C MET A 1 45.70 -19.75 -8.10
N GLY A 2 44.46 -19.45 -8.52
CA GLY A 2 43.96 -18.08 -8.54
C GLY A 2 42.58 -17.95 -9.17
N ILE A 3 41.69 -18.90 -8.91
CA ILE A 3 40.30 -18.88 -9.38
C ILE A 3 39.44 -18.24 -8.28
N PHE A 4 39.64 -16.94 -8.01
CA PHE A 4 38.79 -16.19 -7.08
C PHE A 4 38.65 -14.76 -7.57
N LYS A 5 37.97 -14.58 -8.71
CA LYS A 5 37.71 -13.24 -9.23
C LYS A 5 36.51 -13.20 -10.17
N ASN A 6 35.43 -13.92 -9.89
CA ASN A 6 34.19 -13.75 -10.68
C ASN A 6 32.88 -14.16 -9.99
N THR A 7 32.80 -14.15 -8.65
CA THR A 7 31.58 -14.58 -7.93
C THR A 7 30.97 -13.47 -7.05
N ILE A 8 31.36 -12.21 -7.24
CA ILE A 8 30.83 -11.06 -6.46
C ILE A 8 30.17 -10.02 -7.39
N LEU A 9 29.42 -10.49 -8.39
CA LEU A 9 28.55 -9.62 -9.20
C LEU A 9 27.15 -10.23 -9.36
N PHE A 10 26.62 -10.80 -8.27
CA PHE A 10 25.23 -11.25 -8.20
C PHE A 10 24.52 -10.75 -6.94
N VAL A 11 25.11 -9.77 -6.23
CA VAL A 11 24.64 -9.30 -4.91
C VAL A 11 24.05 -7.87 -4.97
N LEU A 12 23.86 -7.29 -6.16
CA LEU A 12 23.34 -5.92 -6.29
C LEU A 12 21.93 -5.81 -6.89
N CYS A 13 21.36 -6.91 -7.41
CA CYS A 13 20.01 -6.91 -8.02
C CYS A 13 18.97 -7.68 -7.18
N LEU A 14 19.25 -7.90 -5.89
CA LEU A 14 18.26 -8.26 -4.88
C LEU A 14 17.88 -7.01 -4.06
N VAL A 15 17.77 -5.86 -4.73
CA VAL A 15 16.89 -4.79 -4.25
C VAL A 15 15.48 -5.29 -4.52
N ILE A 16 15.04 -6.20 -3.63
CA ILE A 16 13.71 -6.78 -3.62
C ILE A 16 12.76 -5.59 -3.68
N LEU A 17 11.86 -5.62 -4.66
CA LEU A 17 10.86 -4.62 -5.00
C LEU A 17 9.92 -4.35 -3.81
N SER A 18 10.41 -3.68 -2.77
CA SER A 18 9.56 -3.01 -1.81
C SER A 18 8.99 -1.80 -2.56
N GLY A 19 7.69 -1.82 -2.82
CA GLY A 19 7.01 -0.67 -3.41
C GLY A 19 7.36 0.59 -2.61
N CYS A 20 7.42 1.74 -3.26
CA CYS A 20 7.71 2.98 -2.57
C CYS A 20 6.59 3.28 -1.58
N PHE A 21 6.95 3.49 -0.30
CA PHE A 21 6.02 4.02 0.70
C PHE A 21 6.26 5.52 0.84
N THR A 22 5.21 6.31 0.63
CA THR A 22 5.26 7.77 0.77
C THR A 22 4.16 8.24 1.72
N ARG A 23 4.44 9.31 2.45
CA ARG A 23 3.51 9.90 3.41
C ARG A 23 3.67 11.42 3.41
N GLU A 24 2.54 12.10 3.41
CA GLU A 24 2.46 13.56 3.43
C GLU A 24 1.47 14.02 4.51
N GLY A 25 1.66 15.23 5.03
CA GLY A 25 0.81 15.83 6.06
C GLY A 25 1.34 15.66 7.49
N THR A 26 0.44 15.78 8.47
CA THR A 26 0.79 15.87 9.90
C THR A 26 0.12 14.76 10.71
N ILE A 27 0.92 14.05 11.52
CA ILE A 27 0.44 13.06 12.48
C ILE A 27 0.71 13.56 13.91
N VAL A 28 -0.27 13.43 14.78
CA VAL A 28 -0.18 13.73 16.21
C VAL A 28 -0.43 12.45 17.00
N GLY A 29 0.50 12.13 17.91
CA GLY A 29 0.33 11.06 18.90
C GLY A 29 0.15 9.68 18.29
N GLY A 30 1.09 9.22 17.46
CA GLY A 30 1.05 7.89 16.85
C GLY A 30 1.89 7.80 15.57
N LYS A 31 1.60 6.81 14.73
CA LYS A 31 2.33 6.56 13.48
C LYS A 31 1.45 5.94 12.39
N VAL A 32 1.86 6.14 11.15
CA VAL A 32 1.37 5.42 9.96
C VAL A 32 2.55 4.66 9.37
N HIS A 33 2.33 3.39 9.03
CA HIS A 33 3.33 2.46 8.52
C HIS A 33 2.82 1.76 7.26
N GLY A 34 3.70 1.63 6.26
CA GLY A 34 3.48 0.82 5.07
C GLY A 34 4.47 -0.34 5.03
N SER A 35 4.00 -1.49 4.56
CA SER A 35 4.82 -2.68 4.32
C SER A 35 4.29 -3.40 3.09
N SER A 36 5.16 -3.86 2.20
CA SER A 36 4.77 -4.66 1.04
C SER A 36 5.91 -5.56 0.58
N ASP A 37 5.55 -6.73 0.07
CA ASP A 37 6.44 -7.68 -0.62
C ASP A 37 5.91 -7.96 -2.04
N SER A 38 6.28 -9.06 -2.68
CA SER A 38 5.85 -9.40 -4.04
C SER A 38 4.45 -10.02 -4.15
N VAL A 39 3.77 -10.33 -3.06
CA VAL A 39 2.44 -11.00 -3.07
C VAL A 39 1.44 -10.36 -2.12
N SER A 40 1.87 -9.43 -1.27
CA SER A 40 1.03 -8.82 -0.24
C SER A 40 1.55 -7.45 0.20
N GLY A 41 0.75 -6.76 1.00
CA GLY A 41 1.16 -5.56 1.71
C GLY A 41 0.03 -4.96 2.53
N SER A 42 0.35 -3.88 3.24
CA SER A 42 -0.61 -3.11 4.00
C SER A 42 -0.12 -1.70 4.27
N ILE A 43 -1.05 -0.79 4.48
CA ILE A 43 -0.84 0.48 5.17
C ILE A 43 -1.71 0.44 6.43
N SER A 44 -1.12 0.72 7.58
CA SER A 44 -1.85 0.84 8.83
C SER A 44 -1.45 2.09 9.58
N GLY A 45 -2.33 2.55 10.46
CA GLY A 45 -2.00 3.62 11.38
C GLY A 45 -2.79 3.50 12.66
N ASP A 46 -2.16 3.96 13.73
CA ASP A 46 -2.76 4.17 15.05
C ASP A 46 -2.21 5.50 15.56
N TYR A 47 -3.12 6.46 15.74
CA TYR A 47 -2.78 7.83 16.07
C TYR A 47 -3.95 8.59 16.67
N ARG A 48 -3.63 9.68 17.38
CA ARG A 48 -4.63 10.63 17.87
C ARG A 48 -5.21 11.50 16.76
N LYS A 49 -4.37 12.00 15.84
CA LYS A 49 -4.83 12.78 14.67
C LYS A 49 -3.92 12.56 13.46
N PHE A 50 -4.49 12.41 12.28
CA PHE A 50 -3.80 12.46 10.99
C PHE A 50 -4.60 13.32 10.01
N THR A 51 -3.92 14.32 9.42
CA THR A 51 -4.41 15.07 8.26
C THR A 51 -3.35 14.95 7.18
N GLY A 52 -3.72 14.38 6.03
CA GLY A 52 -2.80 14.11 4.93
C GLY A 52 -3.05 12.76 4.27
N SER A 53 -2.00 12.19 3.70
CA SER A 53 -2.10 10.94 2.93
C SER A 53 -0.92 10.00 3.11
N ALA A 54 -1.17 8.71 2.92
CA ALA A 54 -0.14 7.67 2.84
C ALA A 54 -0.38 6.83 1.58
N THR A 55 0.69 6.54 0.84
CA THR A 55 0.62 5.81 -0.43
C THR A 55 1.66 4.69 -0.45
N GLN A 56 1.26 3.55 -1.00
CA GLN A 56 2.13 2.40 -1.23
C GLN A 56 1.99 1.93 -2.67
N ASP A 57 3.09 1.92 -3.40
CA ASP A 57 3.12 1.46 -4.79
C ASP A 57 3.09 -0.07 -4.89
N ARG A 58 2.51 -0.56 -5.99
CA ARG A 58 2.31 -1.99 -6.25
C ARG A 58 2.38 -2.28 -7.75
N ILE A 59 3.43 -2.97 -8.17
CA ILE A 59 3.48 -3.53 -9.52
C ILE A 59 2.52 -4.73 -9.60
N VAL A 60 1.67 -4.71 -10.61
CA VAL A 60 0.68 -5.76 -10.90
C VAL A 60 0.81 -6.22 -12.36
N LYS A 61 0.49 -7.48 -12.61
CA LYS A 61 0.52 -8.06 -13.96
C LYS A 61 -0.88 -8.41 -14.45
N LYS A 62 -1.09 -8.29 -15.75
CA LYS A 62 -2.32 -8.68 -16.44
C LYS A 62 -2.73 -10.09 -16.04
N GLY A 63 -4.00 -10.25 -15.71
CA GLY A 63 -4.60 -11.52 -15.33
C GLY A 63 -4.41 -11.90 -13.85
N GLU A 64 -3.59 -11.18 -13.09
CA GLU A 64 -3.53 -11.38 -11.63
C GLU A 64 -4.84 -10.95 -10.97
N ASN A 65 -5.24 -11.71 -9.96
CA ASN A 65 -6.32 -11.35 -9.07
C ASN A 65 -5.74 -10.85 -7.75
N TRP A 66 -6.26 -9.72 -7.28
CA TRP A 66 -5.85 -9.10 -6.02
C TRP A 66 -7.06 -8.83 -5.16
N ILE A 67 -6.98 -9.18 -3.88
CA ILE A 67 -7.98 -8.87 -2.87
C ILE A 67 -7.45 -7.73 -2.01
N PHE A 68 -8.29 -6.73 -1.77
CA PHE A 68 -8.04 -5.60 -0.91
C PHE A 68 -9.07 -5.59 0.21
N SER A 69 -8.60 -5.51 1.45
CA SER A 69 -9.44 -5.44 2.64
C SER A 69 -9.10 -4.18 3.42
N PHE A 70 -10.13 -3.42 3.79
CA PHE A 70 -10.05 -2.20 4.58
C PHE A 70 -10.87 -2.37 5.85
N ASP A 71 -10.32 -1.89 6.96
CA ASP A 71 -10.98 -1.79 8.25
C ASP A 71 -10.47 -0.54 8.95
N ASP A 72 -11.34 0.14 9.67
CA ASP A 72 -11.00 1.28 10.50
C ASP A 72 -11.89 1.38 11.74
N LYS A 73 -11.34 2.01 12.78
CA LYS A 73 -12.07 2.42 13.98
C LYS A 73 -11.95 3.92 14.12
N THR A 74 -12.65 4.64 13.24
CA THR A 74 -12.74 6.11 13.29
C THR A 74 -13.40 6.57 14.59
N LYS A 75 -12.72 7.46 15.31
CA LYS A 75 -13.26 8.20 16.46
C LYS A 75 -13.70 9.62 16.09
N GLN A 76 -13.06 10.21 15.08
CA GLN A 76 -13.34 11.55 14.57
C GLN A 76 -12.72 11.74 13.18
N GLY A 77 -13.17 12.77 12.47
CA GLY A 77 -12.66 13.13 11.14
C GLY A 77 -13.07 12.13 10.06
N THR A 78 -12.39 12.16 8.93
CA THR A 78 -12.72 11.30 7.78
C THR A 78 -11.50 10.56 7.27
N ILE A 79 -11.70 9.31 6.88
CA ILE A 79 -10.72 8.47 6.19
C ILE A 79 -11.36 7.86 4.94
N ILE A 80 -10.61 7.86 3.84
CA ILE A 80 -10.99 7.16 2.61
C ILE A 80 -9.74 6.45 2.06
N ALA A 81 -9.91 5.20 1.67
CA ALA A 81 -8.87 4.42 1.00
C ALA A 81 -9.20 4.25 -0.48
N TYR A 82 -8.15 4.25 -1.32
CA TYR A 82 -8.26 4.09 -2.76
C TYR A 82 -7.24 3.08 -3.26
N VAL A 83 -7.60 2.39 -4.33
CA VAL A 83 -6.65 1.75 -5.23
C VAL A 83 -6.76 2.47 -6.56
N VAL A 84 -5.66 3.08 -7.02
CA VAL A 84 -5.60 3.81 -8.29
C VAL A 84 -4.58 3.20 -9.24
N ASP A 85 -4.76 3.40 -10.54
CA ASP A 85 -3.78 3.02 -11.55
C ASP A 85 -2.62 4.04 -11.66
N SER A 86 -1.69 3.82 -12.59
CA SER A 86 -0.55 4.74 -12.79
C SER A 86 -0.93 6.13 -13.28
N ASN A 87 -2.14 6.30 -13.83
CA ASN A 87 -2.69 7.59 -14.27
C ASN A 87 -3.55 8.23 -13.18
N ASP A 88 -3.52 7.69 -11.96
CA ASP A 88 -4.34 8.10 -10.82
C ASP A 88 -5.87 7.94 -11.04
N ASN A 89 -6.29 7.07 -11.97
CA ASN A 89 -7.69 6.69 -12.10
C ASN A 89 -8.10 5.76 -10.95
N THR A 90 -9.23 6.05 -10.29
CA THR A 90 -9.76 5.20 -9.23
C THR A 90 -10.26 3.87 -9.77
N ILE A 91 -9.68 2.78 -9.27
CA ILE A 91 -10.10 1.40 -9.55
C ILE A 91 -11.01 0.90 -8.42
N LEU A 92 -10.62 1.13 -7.17
CA LEU A 92 -11.41 0.83 -5.98
C LEU A 92 -11.41 2.02 -5.02
N GLU A 93 -12.51 2.16 -4.30
CA GLU A 93 -12.68 3.11 -3.21
C GLU A 93 -13.29 2.40 -2.00
N PHE A 94 -12.78 2.70 -0.81
CA PHE A 94 -13.30 2.23 0.46
C PHE A 94 -13.57 3.45 1.33
N ASN A 95 -14.85 3.63 1.66
CA ASN A 95 -15.28 4.56 2.70
C ASN A 95 -15.07 3.93 4.07
N SER A 96 -15.25 4.71 5.14
CA SER A 96 -15.08 4.22 6.51
C SER A 96 -15.96 3.01 6.82
N GLY A 97 -15.41 2.08 7.60
CA GLY A 97 -15.96 0.78 7.95
C GLY A 97 -15.17 -0.39 7.36
N GLU A 98 -15.68 -1.59 7.62
CA GLU A 98 -15.11 -2.82 7.06
C GLU A 98 -15.55 -3.01 5.60
N GLY A 99 -14.61 -3.38 4.74
CA GLY A 99 -14.89 -3.68 3.35
C GLY A 99 -13.82 -4.53 2.68
N GLU A 100 -14.24 -5.43 1.79
CA GLU A 100 -13.36 -6.23 0.96
C GLU A 100 -13.79 -6.11 -0.50
N LYS A 101 -12.81 -5.93 -1.40
CA LYS A 101 -13.04 -5.87 -2.85
C LYS A 101 -11.89 -6.55 -3.59
N ASN A 102 -12.20 -7.18 -4.71
CA ASN A 102 -11.22 -7.83 -5.58
C ASN A 102 -11.11 -7.11 -6.93
N ILE A 103 -9.93 -7.20 -7.54
CA ILE A 103 -9.70 -6.79 -8.93
C ILE A 103 -9.11 -7.94 -9.73
N LYS A 104 -9.51 -8.03 -10.99
CA LYS A 104 -8.77 -8.77 -12.01
C LYS A 104 -8.03 -7.77 -12.88
N VAL A 105 -6.71 -7.86 -12.86
CA VAL A 105 -5.83 -6.84 -13.45
C VAL A 105 -5.93 -6.90 -14.99
N PRO A 106 -6.34 -5.81 -15.67
CA PRO A 106 -6.60 -5.85 -17.12
C PRO A 106 -5.33 -5.72 -17.97
N LYS A 107 -4.28 -5.11 -17.42
CA LYS A 107 -2.99 -4.84 -18.06
C LYS A 107 -1.88 -4.76 -17.01
N ASP A 108 -0.65 -4.98 -17.42
CA ASP A 108 0.52 -4.71 -16.57
C ASP A 108 0.56 -3.22 -16.23
N ASP A 109 0.75 -2.89 -14.95
CA ASP A 109 0.72 -1.52 -14.47
C ASP A 109 1.38 -1.38 -13.08
N THR A 110 1.60 -0.14 -12.65
CA THR A 110 1.92 0.20 -11.26
C THR A 110 0.71 0.84 -10.62
N TYR A 111 0.04 0.09 -9.76
CA TYR A 111 -1.07 0.58 -8.96
C TYR A 111 -0.55 1.24 -7.68
N LYS A 112 -1.36 2.13 -7.11
CA LYS A 112 -1.06 2.78 -5.84
C LYS A 112 -2.21 2.56 -4.87
N VAL A 113 -1.90 2.06 -3.68
CA VAL A 113 -2.85 2.02 -2.57
C VAL A 113 -2.69 3.32 -1.79
N LYS A 114 -3.74 4.12 -1.72
CA LYS A 114 -3.72 5.46 -1.11
C LYS A 114 -4.70 5.53 0.05
N ILE A 115 -4.28 6.20 1.12
CA ILE A 115 -5.12 6.61 2.23
C ILE A 115 -5.14 8.13 2.23
N LYS A 116 -6.32 8.73 2.32
CA LYS A 116 -6.51 10.16 2.56
C LYS A 116 -7.28 10.36 3.85
N THR A 117 -6.83 11.33 4.64
CA THR A 117 -7.41 11.64 5.94
C THR A 117 -7.58 13.14 6.12
N GLU A 118 -8.69 13.54 6.72
CA GLU A 118 -8.92 14.90 7.20
C GLU A 118 -9.27 14.85 8.68
N GLU A 119 -8.34 15.31 9.52
CA GLU A 119 -8.43 15.31 10.99
C GLU A 119 -8.81 13.96 11.60
N HIS A 120 -8.51 12.87 10.89
CA HIS A 120 -8.89 11.52 11.29
C HIS A 120 -8.21 11.15 12.60
N GLY A 121 -8.94 10.59 13.55
CA GLY A 121 -8.39 10.06 14.79
C GLY A 121 -8.91 8.65 15.02
N GLY A 122 -8.02 7.72 15.38
CA GLY A 122 -8.34 6.31 15.51
C GLY A 122 -7.27 5.42 14.90
N GLU A 123 -7.69 4.22 14.51
CA GLU A 123 -6.83 3.23 13.86
C GLU A 123 -7.44 2.81 12.52
N PHE A 124 -6.59 2.42 11.57
CA PHE A 124 -7.03 1.83 10.31
C PHE A 124 -6.02 0.81 9.81
N ARG A 125 -6.47 -0.06 8.92
CA ARG A 125 -5.64 -0.93 8.12
C ARG A 125 -6.27 -1.18 6.75
N ILE A 126 -5.55 -0.80 5.69
CA ILE A 126 -5.77 -1.36 4.36
C ILE A 126 -4.71 -2.42 4.10
N SER A 127 -5.12 -3.59 3.60
CA SER A 127 -4.22 -4.67 3.24
C SER A 127 -4.60 -5.26 1.90
N TRP A 128 -3.62 -5.87 1.23
CA TRP A 128 -3.83 -6.53 -0.04
C TRP A 128 -3.02 -7.81 -0.14
N LYS A 129 -3.55 -8.74 -0.93
CA LYS A 129 -2.88 -9.99 -1.27
C LYS A 129 -3.24 -10.44 -2.67
N LYS A 130 -2.28 -11.06 -3.34
CA LYS A 130 -2.48 -11.76 -4.60
C LYS A 130 -3.20 -13.08 -4.33
N GLU A 131 -4.27 -13.37 -5.07
CA GLU A 131 -4.83 -14.72 -5.06
C GLU A 131 -3.85 -15.70 -5.71
N LYS A 132 -3.83 -16.93 -5.19
CA LYS A 132 -2.95 -17.99 -5.70
C LYS A 132 -3.41 -18.51 -7.06
#